data_AF-M5RTL9-F1
#
_entry.id   AF-M5RTL9-F1
#
_cell.length_a   1.000
_cell.length_b   1.000
_cell.length_c   1.000
_cell.angle_alpha   90.00
_cell.angle_beta   90.00
_cell.angle_gamma   90.00
#
_symmetry.space_group_name_H-M   'P 1'
#
loop_
_entity.id
_entity.type
_entity.pdbx_description
1 polymer ?
#
loop_
_entity_poly.entity_id
_entity_poly.type
_entity_poly.pdbx_seq_one_letter_code
_entity_poly.pdbx_strand_id
1 'polypeptide(L)'
;MQFPQLLFVAIRAAADYVSTLRLPARRVPLVLPMAVIFAVWTLVPTPTRAETWTALRGNHSVDAELLGIWEGNAILKMSDGRRVSVPLINLISDSRIHANKVNETIQTHRAELVSELKAQAAEAAAPAPTPLPQPPAAPEYRPLDKGATAIETLQHLQDQSASGHLLLAYFDSLPPKYRADLDGIVKAGAQKLDAASIDSTVGPLYRAADLVVTHQNWIFSHPRMKMLDANTREILRTLLLNAAGAIRATLDPAALTTEKLDSMQLRDWLVQRDSAVAPHLYAINSVLPSTAATFEEYDASQQNQYDPYGEESGYGTESSMEIAELSGEEGPPGDSPVQPDAATPAKPESNDAKIKVTQNGRSVILDMVRVDGYWIPKSLSENWKESVASKKEKAAASGLMSLVDSPAITAVGSMLQPTIDTLSSANTAEEFHQAMETVFQQAQTFASVLGGLAGNSSEISNPWQPAKSSRSSHNSDGYTDEEYREEMEMQYNTDVP
;
A
#
# COMPACT_ATOMS: atom_id res chain seq x y z
N MET A 1 -6.91 1.64 25.27
CA MET A 1 -6.43 0.63 24.29
C MET A 1 -5.32 1.09 23.30
N GLN A 2 -4.55 2.18 23.53
CA GLN A 2 -3.87 2.89 22.40
C GLN A 2 -2.32 2.93 22.26
N PHE A 3 -1.49 2.31 23.12
CA PHE A 3 -0.02 2.37 22.93
C PHE A 3 0.49 1.39 21.84
N PRO A 4 -0.01 0.14 21.77
CA PRO A 4 0.16 -0.67 20.56
C PRO A 4 -0.36 0.04 19.33
N GLN A 5 -1.41 0.86 19.43
CA GLN A 5 -1.97 1.52 18.26
C GLN A 5 -1.06 2.52 17.56
N LEU A 6 -0.01 3.08 18.19
CA LEU A 6 0.92 3.94 17.46
C LEU A 6 1.90 3.13 16.59
N LEU A 7 2.44 2.02 17.11
CA LEU A 7 3.24 1.08 16.34
C LEU A 7 2.39 0.34 15.29
N PHE A 8 1.16 -0.04 15.66
CA PHE A 8 0.16 -0.57 14.75
C PHE A 8 -0.30 0.48 13.75
N VAL A 9 -0.36 1.78 14.04
CA VAL A 9 -0.71 2.78 13.02
C VAL A 9 0.39 2.88 11.97
N ALA A 10 1.67 2.70 12.31
CA ALA A 10 2.73 2.60 11.30
C ALA A 10 2.64 1.29 10.47
N ILE A 11 2.46 0.13 11.14
CA ILE A 11 2.36 -1.19 10.49
C ILE A 11 1.04 -1.34 9.70
N ARG A 12 -0.05 -0.78 10.22
CA ARG A 12 -1.39 -0.76 9.62
C ARG A 12 -1.55 0.37 8.63
N ALA A 13 -0.86 1.51 8.74
CA ALA A 13 -0.79 2.45 7.61
C ALA A 13 -0.18 1.75 6.41
N ALA A 14 0.86 0.92 6.59
CA ALA A 14 1.39 0.10 5.51
C ALA A 14 0.41 -0.99 5.03
N ALA A 15 -0.33 -1.68 5.92
CA ALA A 15 -1.26 -2.77 5.57
C ALA A 15 -2.66 -2.33 5.07
N ASP A 16 -3.26 -1.29 5.67
CA ASP A 16 -4.53 -0.67 5.26
C ASP A 16 -4.37 0.15 3.97
N TYR A 17 -3.19 0.73 3.67
CA TYR A 17 -2.94 1.34 2.35
C TYR A 17 -2.79 0.33 1.22
N VAL A 18 -2.13 -0.81 1.47
CA VAL A 18 -2.04 -1.90 0.49
C VAL A 18 -3.41 -2.52 0.19
N SER A 19 -4.32 -2.55 1.16
CA SER A 19 -5.70 -3.05 0.98
C SER A 19 -6.70 -1.98 0.49
N THR A 20 -6.37 -0.70 0.55
CA THR A 20 -7.15 0.41 -0.06
C THR A 20 -6.65 0.85 -1.44
N LEU A 21 -5.65 0.16 -2.00
CA LEU A 21 -5.36 0.11 -3.44
C LEU A 21 -6.53 -0.54 -4.22
N ARG A 22 -7.74 0.00 -4.09
CA ARG A 22 -8.66 0.02 -5.22
C ARG A 22 -8.05 0.98 -6.22
N LEU A 23 -7.20 0.43 -7.09
CA LEU A 23 -6.88 1.07 -8.37
C LEU A 23 -8.19 1.66 -8.90
N PRO A 24 -8.23 2.94 -9.33
CA PRO A 24 -9.45 3.55 -9.81
C PRO A 24 -10.06 2.61 -10.85
N ALA A 25 -11.23 2.05 -10.52
CA ALA A 25 -12.04 1.28 -11.44
C ALA A 25 -12.59 2.26 -12.48
N ARG A 26 -11.71 2.76 -13.35
CA ARG A 26 -12.09 3.38 -14.60
C ARG A 26 -12.69 2.23 -15.37
N ARG A 27 -14.03 2.20 -15.40
CA ARG A 27 -14.84 1.30 -16.21
C ARG A 27 -14.47 1.51 -17.68
N VAL A 28 -13.40 0.85 -18.12
CA VAL A 28 -13.19 0.55 -19.52
C VAL A 28 -14.09 -0.67 -19.77
N PRO A 29 -15.06 -0.60 -20.70
CA PRO A 29 -15.94 -1.72 -20.96
C PRO A 29 -15.11 -2.95 -21.34
N LEU A 30 -15.30 -4.01 -20.55
CA LEU A 30 -14.74 -5.33 -20.75
C LEU A 30 -15.38 -5.97 -21.98
N VAL A 31 -14.94 -5.54 -23.17
CA VAL A 31 -15.04 -6.35 -24.39
C VAL A 31 -13.74 -7.13 -24.45
N LEU A 32 -13.83 -8.43 -24.19
CA LEU A 32 -12.78 -9.40 -24.54
C LEU A 32 -12.42 -9.22 -26.02
N PRO A 33 -11.12 -9.07 -26.31
CA PRO A 33 -10.51 -10.01 -27.21
C PRO A 33 -9.44 -10.79 -26.48
N MET A 34 -9.56 -12.11 -26.52
CA MET A 34 -8.39 -12.98 -26.55
C MET A 34 -7.46 -12.48 -27.67
N ALA A 35 -6.35 -11.83 -27.32
CA ALA A 35 -5.09 -11.84 -28.07
C ALA A 35 -4.07 -10.90 -27.40
N VAL A 36 -2.79 -11.25 -27.58
CA VAL A 36 -1.57 -10.46 -27.31
C VAL A 36 -0.94 -10.68 -25.92
N ILE A 37 -0.49 -11.91 -25.71
CA ILE A 37 0.89 -12.16 -25.28
C ILE A 37 1.82 -11.69 -26.42
N PHE A 38 2.98 -11.10 -26.10
CA PHE A 38 4.04 -10.56 -26.97
C PHE A 38 4.01 -9.05 -27.24
N ALA A 39 4.54 -8.27 -26.28
CA ALA A 39 5.40 -7.13 -26.59
C ALA A 39 6.86 -7.55 -26.37
N VAL A 40 7.26 -8.61 -27.09
CA VAL A 40 8.64 -8.64 -27.61
C VAL A 40 8.69 -7.49 -28.59
N TRP A 41 9.75 -6.72 -28.53
CA TRP A 41 10.12 -5.76 -29.57
C TRP A 41 9.61 -6.24 -30.93
N THR A 42 8.77 -5.44 -31.59
CA THR A 42 8.57 -5.57 -33.02
C THR A 42 9.86 -5.13 -33.72
N LEU A 43 10.91 -5.94 -33.56
CA LEU A 43 11.67 -6.29 -34.74
C LEU A 43 10.61 -6.88 -35.67
N VAL A 44 10.14 -6.08 -36.62
CA VAL A 44 9.70 -6.62 -37.91
C VAL A 44 10.77 -7.66 -38.22
N PRO A 45 10.44 -8.97 -38.26
CA PRO A 45 11.43 -9.95 -38.70
C PRO A 45 11.81 -9.46 -40.09
N THR A 46 12.98 -8.85 -40.21
CA THR A 46 13.56 -8.57 -41.51
C THR A 46 13.46 -9.90 -42.22
N PRO A 47 12.76 -9.98 -43.37
CA PRO A 47 12.56 -11.25 -44.03
C PRO A 47 13.95 -11.87 -44.16
N THR A 48 14.19 -12.95 -43.42
CA THR A 48 15.46 -13.66 -43.49
C THR A 48 15.52 -14.10 -44.92
N ARG A 49 16.43 -13.49 -45.69
CA ARG A 49 16.53 -13.75 -47.13
C ARG A 49 16.82 -15.24 -47.24
N ALA A 50 15.85 -15.99 -47.78
CA ALA A 50 16.08 -17.38 -48.13
C ALA A 50 17.25 -17.39 -49.12
N GLU A 51 18.31 -18.12 -48.77
CA GLU A 51 19.50 -18.24 -49.60
C GLU A 51 19.39 -19.51 -50.43
N THR A 52 19.86 -19.49 -51.67
CA THR A 52 19.80 -20.65 -52.55
C THR A 52 20.99 -21.58 -52.27
N TRP A 53 20.70 -22.81 -51.86
CA TRP A 53 21.67 -23.86 -51.58
C TRP A 53 21.67 -24.89 -52.71
N THR A 54 22.81 -25.12 -53.35
CA THR A 54 22.91 -26.02 -54.52
C THR A 54 23.66 -27.30 -54.19
N ALA A 55 23.07 -28.43 -54.57
CA ALA A 55 23.69 -29.75 -54.40
C ALA A 55 24.89 -29.94 -55.33
N LEU A 56 25.85 -30.78 -54.95
CA LEU A 56 27.15 -30.99 -55.61
C LEU A 56 27.06 -31.25 -57.13
N ARG A 57 25.99 -31.91 -57.58
CA ARG A 57 25.75 -32.23 -59.00
C ARG A 57 25.13 -31.08 -59.80
N GLY A 58 24.74 -29.98 -59.15
CA GLY A 58 24.07 -28.83 -59.76
C GLY A 58 22.61 -29.08 -60.20
N ASN A 59 22.07 -30.27 -59.98
CA ASN A 59 20.74 -30.69 -60.45
C ASN A 59 19.59 -30.31 -59.49
N HIS A 60 19.91 -29.91 -58.26
CA HIS A 60 18.93 -29.48 -57.27
C HIS A 60 19.44 -28.23 -56.53
N SER A 61 18.57 -27.23 -56.41
CA SER A 61 18.79 -26.02 -55.63
C SER A 61 17.57 -25.76 -54.77
N VAL A 62 17.79 -25.25 -53.56
CA VAL A 62 16.76 -25.07 -52.56
C VAL A 62 16.94 -23.73 -51.87
N ASP A 63 15.87 -22.93 -51.79
CA ASP A 63 15.87 -21.69 -51.03
C ASP A 63 15.55 -21.98 -49.56
N ALA A 64 16.52 -21.75 -48.68
CA ALA A 64 16.39 -22.04 -47.26
C ALA A 64 17.27 -21.12 -46.40
N GLU A 65 16.94 -21.02 -45.12
CA GLU A 65 17.73 -20.33 -44.11
C GLU A 65 18.64 -21.35 -43.39
N LEU A 66 19.95 -21.06 -43.30
CA LEU A 66 20.85 -21.90 -42.51
C LEU A 66 20.63 -21.69 -41.02
N LEU A 67 20.24 -22.74 -40.29
CA LEU A 67 20.12 -22.70 -38.82
C LEU A 67 21.45 -23.00 -38.11
N GLY A 68 22.39 -23.65 -38.80
CA GLY A 68 23.72 -23.98 -38.31
C GLY A 68 24.25 -25.28 -38.91
N ILE A 69 25.46 -25.65 -38.52
CA ILE A 69 26.12 -26.89 -38.92
C ILE A 69 26.19 -27.84 -37.71
N TRP A 70 25.74 -29.09 -37.89
CA TRP A 70 25.78 -30.14 -36.87
C TRP A 70 26.36 -31.43 -37.46
N GLU A 71 27.42 -31.97 -36.85
CA GLU A 71 28.07 -33.22 -37.28
C GLU A 71 28.41 -33.26 -38.79
N GLY A 72 28.85 -32.12 -39.34
CA GLY A 72 29.19 -32.00 -40.76
C GLY A 72 27.98 -31.86 -41.71
N ASN A 73 26.77 -31.70 -41.18
CA ASN A 73 25.56 -31.43 -41.95
C ASN A 73 25.11 -29.98 -41.76
N ALA A 74 24.73 -29.32 -42.85
CA ALA A 74 24.03 -28.04 -42.83
C ALA A 74 22.55 -28.29 -42.50
N ILE A 75 22.05 -27.67 -41.44
CA ILE A 75 20.64 -27.73 -41.06
C ILE A 75 19.94 -26.51 -41.68
N LEU A 76 19.11 -26.75 -42.68
CA LEU A 76 18.42 -25.74 -43.46
C LEU A 76 16.94 -25.68 -43.05
N LYS A 77 16.39 -24.48 -42.88
CA LYS A 77 14.96 -24.23 -42.67
C LYS A 77 14.36 -23.70 -43.96
N MET A 78 13.47 -24.48 -44.54
CA MET A 78 12.71 -24.14 -45.74
C MET A 78 11.70 -23.02 -45.46
N SER A 79 11.15 -22.42 -46.52
CA SER A 79 10.08 -21.41 -46.42
C SER A 79 8.77 -21.94 -45.81
N ASP A 80 8.50 -23.24 -45.95
CA ASP A 80 7.36 -23.93 -45.31
C ASP A 80 7.62 -24.28 -43.82
N GLY A 81 8.78 -23.89 -43.29
CA GLY A 81 9.19 -24.16 -41.91
C GLY A 81 9.81 -25.55 -41.68
N ARG A 82 9.84 -26.43 -42.69
CA ARG A 82 10.49 -27.74 -42.57
C ARG A 82 12.00 -27.58 -42.38
N ARG A 83 12.58 -28.45 -41.56
CA ARG A 83 14.02 -28.55 -41.36
C ARG A 83 14.57 -29.70 -42.18
N VAL A 84 15.63 -29.45 -42.93
CA VAL A 84 16.33 -30.45 -43.76
C VAL A 84 17.80 -30.47 -43.34
N SER A 85 18.32 -31.68 -43.12
CA SER A 85 19.75 -31.89 -42.86
C SER A 85 20.42 -32.29 -44.18
N VAL A 86 21.37 -31.49 -44.64
CA VAL A 86 22.11 -31.75 -45.87
C VAL A 86 23.59 -31.91 -45.54
N PRO A 87 24.22 -33.06 -45.84
CA PRO A 87 25.66 -33.21 -45.64
C PRO A 87 26.44 -32.15 -46.41
N LEU A 88 27.39 -31.47 -45.75
CA LEU A 88 28.19 -30.41 -46.40
C LEU A 88 28.93 -30.93 -47.63
N ILE A 89 29.37 -32.19 -47.62
CA ILE A 89 30.04 -32.82 -48.77
C ILE A 89 29.12 -32.94 -50.00
N ASN A 90 27.80 -32.90 -49.80
CA ASN A 90 26.81 -32.96 -50.87
C ASN A 90 26.44 -31.57 -51.42
N LEU A 91 27.06 -30.49 -50.96
CA LEU A 91 26.89 -29.13 -51.48
C LEU A 91 28.05 -28.75 -52.41
N ILE A 92 27.79 -27.89 -53.41
CA ILE A 92 28.88 -27.32 -54.25
C ILE A 92 29.85 -26.49 -53.41
N SER A 93 31.05 -26.25 -53.93
CA SER A 93 32.10 -25.47 -53.24
C SER A 93 31.59 -24.15 -52.68
N ASP A 94 30.85 -23.39 -53.48
CA ASP A 94 30.38 -22.05 -53.14
C ASP A 94 29.36 -22.10 -52.01
N SER A 95 28.38 -23.01 -52.08
CA SER A 95 27.41 -23.24 -51.01
C SER A 95 28.07 -23.72 -49.71
N ARG A 96 29.16 -24.51 -49.75
CA ARG A 96 29.90 -24.90 -48.53
C ARG A 96 30.65 -23.74 -47.91
N ILE A 97 31.34 -22.94 -48.72
CA ILE A 97 32.07 -21.75 -48.26
C ILE A 97 31.07 -20.79 -47.61
N HIS A 98 29.94 -20.57 -48.27
CA HIS A 98 28.85 -19.75 -47.75
C HIS A 98 28.27 -20.33 -46.46
N ALA A 99 27.99 -21.64 -46.39
CA ALA A 99 27.50 -22.30 -45.18
C ALA A 99 28.44 -22.08 -43.99
N ASN A 100 29.75 -22.23 -44.21
CA ASN A 100 30.75 -22.02 -43.16
C ASN A 100 30.78 -20.57 -42.69
N LYS A 101 30.72 -19.59 -43.61
CA LYS A 101 30.71 -18.16 -43.28
C LYS A 101 29.45 -17.74 -42.51
N VAL A 102 28.27 -18.22 -42.94
CA VAL A 102 27.00 -17.96 -42.25
C VAL A 102 27.02 -18.64 -40.88
N ASN A 103 27.52 -19.88 -40.78
CA ASN A 103 27.66 -20.57 -39.49
C ASN A 103 28.60 -19.85 -38.53
N GLU A 104 29.72 -19.29 -39.00
CA GLU A 104 30.62 -18.46 -38.19
C GLU A 104 29.91 -17.20 -37.65
N THR A 105 29.11 -16.55 -38.50
CA THR A 105 28.29 -15.39 -38.10
C THR A 105 27.24 -15.79 -37.05
N ILE A 106 26.53 -16.90 -37.27
CA ILE A 106 25.55 -17.45 -36.33
C ILE A 106 26.22 -17.79 -34.99
N GLN A 107 27.40 -18.41 -35.00
CA GLN A 107 28.11 -18.76 -33.78
C GLN A 107 28.59 -17.51 -33.03
N THR A 108 29.11 -16.51 -33.73
CA THR A 108 29.52 -15.23 -33.13
C THR A 108 28.33 -14.53 -32.48
N HIS A 109 27.22 -14.40 -33.21
CA HIS A 109 26.02 -13.78 -32.67
C HIS A 109 25.41 -14.57 -31.50
N ARG A 110 25.41 -15.91 -31.55
CA ARG A 110 25.01 -16.74 -30.40
C ARG A 110 25.93 -16.53 -29.21
N ALA A 111 27.24 -16.45 -29.41
CA ALA A 111 28.19 -16.22 -28.33
C ALA A 111 27.99 -14.83 -27.70
N GLU A 112 27.74 -13.80 -28.51
CA GLU A 112 27.37 -12.45 -28.05
C GLU A 112 26.08 -12.46 -27.24
N LEU A 113 25.00 -13.05 -27.77
CA LEU A 113 23.72 -13.16 -27.06
C LEU A 113 23.86 -13.95 -25.75
N VAL A 114 24.61 -15.06 -25.75
CA VAL A 114 24.87 -15.82 -24.52
C VAL A 114 25.68 -15.00 -23.52
N SER A 115 26.66 -14.24 -23.99
CA SER A 115 27.44 -13.33 -23.13
C SER A 115 26.57 -12.23 -22.54
N GLU A 116 25.71 -11.62 -23.34
CA GLU A 116 24.76 -10.59 -22.91
C GLU A 116 23.75 -11.15 -21.90
N LEU A 117 23.15 -12.31 -22.19
CA LEU A 117 22.23 -13.01 -21.28
C LEU A 117 22.92 -13.39 -19.97
N LYS A 118 24.17 -13.84 -20.01
CA LYS A 118 24.98 -14.11 -18.81
C LYS A 118 25.26 -12.84 -18.02
N ALA A 119 25.57 -11.73 -18.69
CA ALA A 119 25.79 -10.45 -18.02
C ALA A 119 24.50 -9.94 -17.36
N GLN A 120 23.37 -10.00 -18.05
CA GLN A 120 22.06 -9.65 -17.49
C GLN A 120 21.66 -10.56 -16.33
N ALA A 121 21.94 -11.87 -16.43
CA ALA A 121 21.70 -12.81 -15.33
C ALA A 121 22.60 -12.50 -14.12
N ALA A 122 23.88 -12.20 -14.35
CA ALA A 122 24.81 -11.82 -13.29
C ALA A 122 24.41 -10.50 -12.61
N GLU A 123 23.93 -9.51 -13.36
CA GLU A 123 23.40 -8.26 -12.83
C GLU A 123 22.10 -8.49 -12.03
N ALA A 124 21.19 -9.32 -12.54
CA ALA A 124 19.95 -9.67 -11.87
C ALA A 124 20.17 -10.51 -10.59
N ALA A 125 21.23 -11.32 -10.57
CA ALA A 125 21.68 -12.11 -9.43
C ALA A 125 22.61 -11.34 -8.50
N ALA A 126 23.00 -10.11 -8.85
CA ALA A 126 23.84 -9.31 -7.98
C ALA A 126 23.12 -9.05 -6.65
N PRO A 127 23.85 -9.08 -5.52
CA PRO A 127 23.29 -8.71 -4.23
C PRO A 127 22.75 -7.27 -4.27
N ALA A 128 21.95 -6.88 -3.28
CA ALA A 128 21.54 -5.49 -3.17
C ALA A 128 22.74 -4.54 -3.22
N PRO A 129 22.58 -3.35 -3.82
CA PRO A 129 23.66 -2.38 -3.88
C PRO A 129 24.15 -2.04 -2.47
N THR A 130 25.47 -1.87 -2.35
CA THR A 130 26.14 -1.49 -1.09
C THR A 130 26.83 -0.14 -1.31
N PRO A 131 26.47 0.93 -0.58
CA PRO A 131 25.44 0.98 0.46
C PRO A 131 24.01 0.83 -0.11
N LEU A 132 23.09 0.38 0.74
CA LEU A 132 21.68 0.29 0.38
C LEU A 132 21.15 1.66 -0.06
N PRO A 133 20.23 1.72 -1.05
CA PRO A 133 19.68 2.98 -1.50
C PRO A 133 18.94 3.64 -0.35
N GLN A 134 19.32 4.87 -0.02
CA GLN A 134 18.60 5.65 0.98
C GLN A 134 17.47 6.42 0.29
N PRO A 135 16.30 6.54 0.92
CA PRO A 135 15.24 7.42 0.42
C PRO A 135 15.68 8.88 0.43
N PRO A 136 14.95 9.75 -0.29
CA PRO A 136 15.05 11.19 -0.11
C PRO A 136 14.90 11.56 1.36
N ALA A 137 15.68 12.54 1.83
CA ALA A 137 15.52 13.08 3.18
C ALA A 137 14.10 13.63 3.36
N ALA A 138 13.48 13.31 4.49
CA ALA A 138 12.23 13.92 4.88
C ALA A 138 12.43 15.42 5.17
N PRO A 139 11.40 16.27 4.98
CA PRO A 139 11.37 17.61 5.54
C PRO A 139 11.67 17.58 7.05
N GLU A 140 12.19 18.66 7.62
CA GLU A 140 12.44 18.68 9.07
C GLU A 140 11.13 18.72 9.88
N TYR A 141 11.13 18.01 11.02
CA TYR A 141 10.04 18.02 11.98
C TYR A 141 9.78 19.45 12.49
N ARG A 142 8.51 19.86 12.50
CA ARG A 142 8.11 21.13 13.09
C ARG A 142 7.26 20.86 14.32
N PRO A 143 7.59 21.42 15.49
CA PRO A 143 6.76 21.27 16.68
C PRO A 143 5.43 22.01 16.52
N LEU A 144 4.41 21.57 17.25
CA LEU A 144 3.11 22.25 17.30
C LEU A 144 3.26 23.60 17.99
N ASP A 145 2.65 24.64 17.42
CA ASP A 145 2.68 25.98 17.98
C ASP A 145 1.94 26.06 19.33
N LYS A 146 2.46 26.90 20.22
CA LYS A 146 1.83 27.13 21.52
C LYS A 146 0.50 27.83 21.32
N GLY A 147 -0.58 27.22 21.82
CA GLY A 147 -1.92 27.79 21.72
C GLY A 147 -2.62 27.50 20.41
N ALA A 148 -2.11 26.58 19.58
CA ALA A 148 -2.79 26.11 18.38
C ALA A 148 -4.26 25.75 18.68
N THR A 149 -5.14 26.11 17.75
CA THR A 149 -6.55 25.72 17.74
C THR A 149 -6.70 24.23 17.45
N ALA A 150 -7.91 23.69 17.63
CA ALA A 150 -8.21 22.30 17.30
C ALA A 150 -7.93 21.98 15.82
N ILE A 151 -8.31 22.90 14.92
CA ILE A 151 -8.07 22.75 13.47
C ILE A 151 -6.57 22.80 13.16
N GLU A 152 -5.84 23.78 13.68
CA GLU A 152 -4.39 23.88 13.48
C GLU A 152 -3.65 22.66 14.02
N THR A 153 -4.12 22.07 15.13
CA THR A 153 -3.57 20.82 15.67
C THR A 153 -3.76 19.66 14.69
N LEU A 154 -4.94 19.52 14.08
CA LEU A 154 -5.19 18.46 13.10
C LEU A 154 -4.43 18.69 11.79
N GLN A 155 -4.34 19.94 11.33
CA GLN A 155 -3.52 20.32 10.18
C GLN A 155 -2.05 20.01 10.40
N HIS A 156 -1.52 20.37 11.59
CA HIS A 156 -0.16 20.03 11.99
C HIS A 156 0.09 18.52 11.95
N LEU A 157 -0.80 17.72 12.53
CA LEU A 157 -0.69 16.26 12.50
C LEU A 157 -0.70 15.71 11.06
N GLN A 158 -1.55 16.27 10.18
CA GLN A 158 -1.59 15.91 8.77
C GLN A 158 -0.30 16.28 8.04
N ASP A 159 0.22 17.49 8.24
CA ASP A 159 1.43 17.99 7.59
C ASP A 159 2.67 17.21 8.04
N GLN A 160 2.78 16.94 9.34
CA GLN A 160 3.85 16.11 9.89
C GLN A 160 3.73 14.66 9.43
N SER A 161 2.51 14.11 9.35
CA SER A 161 2.25 12.79 8.77
C SER A 161 2.73 12.71 7.33
N ALA A 162 2.35 13.69 6.50
CA ALA A 162 2.78 13.78 5.10
C ALA A 162 4.31 13.86 4.99
N SER A 163 4.95 14.58 5.93
CA SER A 163 6.40 14.69 6.04
C SER A 163 7.10 13.46 6.65
N GLY A 164 6.35 12.44 7.06
CA GLY A 164 6.88 11.19 7.62
C GLY A 164 7.07 11.18 9.15
N HIS A 165 6.72 12.25 9.85
CA HIS A 165 6.93 12.43 11.30
C HIS A 165 5.74 12.01 12.18
N LEU A 166 5.00 11.00 11.74
CA LEU A 166 3.70 10.65 12.31
C LEU A 166 3.77 10.39 13.82
N LEU A 167 4.71 9.54 14.24
CA LEU A 167 4.81 9.07 15.63
C LEU A 167 5.19 10.22 16.57
N LEU A 168 6.18 11.02 16.18
CA LEU A 168 6.64 12.13 16.98
C LEU A 168 5.58 13.24 17.07
N ALA A 169 4.90 13.56 15.97
CA ALA A 169 3.82 14.55 15.95
C ALA A 169 2.66 14.15 16.87
N TYR A 170 2.23 12.89 16.83
CA TYR A 170 1.21 12.39 17.75
C TYR A 170 1.66 12.41 19.21
N PHE A 171 2.93 12.10 19.49
CA PHE A 171 3.42 12.15 20.86
C PHE A 171 3.48 13.58 21.40
N ASP A 172 4.00 14.51 20.61
CA ASP A 172 4.16 15.91 21.01
C ASP A 172 2.84 16.70 21.04
N SER A 173 1.79 16.21 20.38
CA SER A 173 0.43 16.76 20.51
C SER A 173 -0.27 16.37 21.81
N LEU A 174 0.30 15.44 22.60
CA LEU A 174 -0.27 15.05 23.89
C LEU A 174 0.10 16.05 25.02
N PRO A 175 -0.81 16.23 26.00
CA PRO A 175 -0.51 16.94 27.24
C PRO A 175 0.77 16.42 27.92
N PRO A 176 1.57 17.27 28.59
CA PRO A 176 2.81 16.83 29.26
C PRO A 176 2.59 15.70 30.25
N LYS A 177 1.47 15.73 30.99
CA LYS A 177 1.09 14.65 31.92
C LYS A 177 0.88 13.32 31.19
N TYR A 178 0.26 13.35 30.02
CA TYR A 178 -0.01 12.15 29.22
C TYR A 178 1.30 11.59 28.65
N ARG A 179 2.21 12.46 28.21
CA ARG A 179 3.56 12.04 27.81
C ARG A 179 4.33 11.37 28.94
N ALA A 180 4.26 11.91 30.16
CA ALA A 180 4.87 11.32 31.35
C ALA A 180 4.25 9.96 31.71
N ASP A 181 2.93 9.81 31.57
CA ASP A 181 2.25 8.53 31.76
C ASP A 181 2.73 7.46 30.78
N LEU A 182 2.92 7.82 29.50
CA LEU A 182 3.45 6.91 28.47
C LEU A 182 4.90 6.51 28.76
N ASP A 183 5.75 7.46 29.15
CA ASP A 183 7.12 7.18 29.61
C ASP A 183 7.13 6.20 30.78
N GLY A 184 6.20 6.38 31.73
CA GLY A 184 6.02 5.47 32.87
C GLY A 184 5.58 4.05 32.47
N ILE A 185 4.82 3.88 31.39
CA ILE A 185 4.48 2.55 30.84
C ILE A 185 5.72 1.91 30.22
N VAL A 186 6.47 2.67 29.41
CA VAL A 186 7.66 2.18 28.72
C VAL A 186 8.71 1.71 29.73
N LYS A 187 9.00 2.53 30.75
CA LYS A 187 9.93 2.17 31.83
C LYS A 187 9.46 0.94 32.61
N ALA A 188 8.17 0.84 32.93
CA ALA A 188 7.64 -0.32 33.63
C ALA A 188 7.82 -1.62 32.85
N GLY A 189 7.69 -1.59 31.52
CA GLY A 189 7.88 -2.77 30.68
C GLY A 189 9.32 -3.02 30.25
N ALA A 190 10.18 -1.99 30.16
CA ALA A 190 11.57 -2.11 29.74
C ALA A 190 12.35 -3.07 30.65
N GLN A 191 12.10 -3.03 31.97
CA GLN A 191 12.72 -3.92 32.95
C GLN A 191 12.45 -5.42 32.73
N LYS A 192 11.40 -5.75 31.97
CA LYS A 192 11.01 -7.12 31.61
C LYS A 192 11.31 -7.45 30.16
N LEU A 193 11.93 -6.52 29.43
CA LEU A 193 12.28 -6.72 28.05
C LEU A 193 13.52 -7.61 27.96
N ASP A 194 13.38 -8.75 27.30
CA ASP A 194 14.47 -9.64 26.97
C ASP A 194 14.58 -9.80 25.44
N ALA A 195 15.79 -10.07 24.96
CA ALA A 195 16.07 -10.17 23.54
C ALA A 195 15.29 -11.29 22.84
N ALA A 196 14.96 -12.39 23.56
CA ALA A 196 14.21 -13.49 23.00
C ALA A 196 12.73 -13.12 22.82
N SER A 197 12.13 -12.39 23.76
CA SER A 197 10.77 -11.85 23.60
C SER A 197 10.70 -10.89 22.39
N ILE A 198 11.66 -9.98 22.24
CA ILE A 198 11.72 -9.09 21.06
C ILE A 198 11.85 -9.90 19.77
N ASP A 199 12.81 -10.82 19.68
CA ASP A 199 13.01 -11.62 18.47
C ASP A 199 11.78 -12.46 18.13
N SER A 200 11.13 -13.05 19.14
CA SER A 200 9.94 -13.86 18.92
C SER A 200 8.73 -13.05 18.45
N THR A 201 8.52 -11.84 18.97
CA THR A 201 7.36 -11.00 18.63
C THR A 201 7.54 -10.21 17.34
N VAL A 202 8.70 -9.58 17.13
CA VAL A 202 8.93 -8.66 16.01
C VAL A 202 10.07 -9.08 15.09
N GLY A 203 10.90 -10.05 15.48
CA GLY A 203 11.99 -10.58 14.67
C GLY A 203 11.56 -11.11 13.30
N PRO A 204 10.45 -11.87 13.15
CA PRO A 204 9.96 -12.27 11.83
C PRO A 204 9.67 -11.09 10.91
N LEU A 205 9.05 -10.01 11.42
CA LEU A 205 8.77 -8.80 10.63
C LEU A 205 10.06 -8.08 10.23
N TYR A 206 11.01 -7.95 11.15
CA TYR A 206 12.32 -7.39 10.87
C TYR A 206 13.07 -8.21 9.80
N ARG A 207 13.11 -9.54 9.94
CA ARG A 207 13.76 -10.44 8.96
C ARG A 207 13.09 -10.38 7.59
N ALA A 208 11.76 -10.30 7.52
CA ALA A 208 11.04 -10.10 6.26
C ALA A 208 11.42 -8.77 5.59
N ALA A 209 11.44 -7.68 6.37
CA ALA A 209 11.84 -6.37 5.89
C ALA A 209 13.31 -6.34 5.43
N ASP A 210 14.21 -6.95 6.20
CA ASP A 210 15.62 -7.04 5.86
C ASP A 210 15.83 -7.87 4.59
N LEU A 211 15.13 -9.00 4.44
CA LEU A 211 15.13 -9.81 3.22
C LEU A 211 14.72 -8.97 2.00
N VAL A 212 13.61 -8.22 2.10
CA VAL A 212 13.13 -7.37 1.00
C VAL A 212 14.19 -6.37 0.56
N VAL A 213 14.86 -5.72 1.52
CA VAL A 213 15.87 -4.70 1.23
C VAL A 213 17.15 -5.30 0.65
N THR A 214 17.61 -6.42 1.22
CA THR A 214 18.86 -7.10 0.83
C THR A 214 18.73 -7.92 -0.44
N HIS A 215 17.52 -8.36 -0.79
CA HIS A 215 17.22 -9.15 -1.99
C HIS A 215 16.39 -8.36 -3.02
N GLN A 216 16.42 -7.03 -2.95
CA GLN A 216 15.61 -6.18 -3.83
C GLN A 216 15.83 -6.47 -5.32
N ASN A 217 17.08 -6.69 -5.74
CA ASN A 217 17.40 -6.96 -7.14
C ASN A 217 16.77 -8.29 -7.60
N TRP A 218 16.79 -9.31 -6.73
CA TRP A 218 16.19 -10.60 -7.01
C TRP A 218 14.67 -10.50 -7.06
N ILE A 219 14.05 -9.74 -6.14
CA ILE A 219 12.60 -9.49 -6.14
C ILE A 219 12.18 -8.81 -7.45
N PHE A 220 12.82 -7.70 -7.83
CA PHE A 220 12.40 -6.93 -9.01
C PHE A 220 12.87 -7.53 -10.35
N SER A 221 13.80 -8.49 -10.33
CA SER A 221 14.17 -9.25 -11.53
C SER A 221 13.23 -10.43 -11.82
N HIS A 222 12.35 -10.78 -10.87
CA HIS A 222 11.40 -11.88 -11.02
C HIS A 222 10.49 -11.70 -12.26
N PRO A 223 10.20 -12.77 -13.04
CA PRO A 223 9.39 -12.68 -14.26
C PRO A 223 8.04 -11.97 -14.07
N ARG A 224 7.32 -12.25 -12.98
CA ARG A 224 6.04 -11.57 -12.65
C ARG A 224 6.19 -10.05 -12.47
N MET A 225 7.33 -9.57 -11.95
CA MET A 225 7.58 -8.13 -11.78
C MET A 225 7.93 -7.47 -13.12
N LYS A 226 8.59 -8.20 -14.02
CA LYS A 226 8.86 -7.76 -15.39
C LYS A 226 7.60 -7.62 -16.25
N MET A 227 6.51 -8.32 -15.89
CA MET A 227 5.21 -8.18 -16.56
C MET A 227 4.51 -6.85 -16.25
N LEU A 228 4.85 -6.19 -15.14
CA LEU A 228 4.33 -4.86 -14.82
C LEU A 228 4.95 -3.82 -15.76
N ASP A 229 4.18 -2.80 -16.14
CA ASP A 229 4.72 -1.66 -16.85
C ASP A 229 5.75 -0.90 -15.99
N ALA A 230 6.60 -0.09 -16.63
CA ALA A 230 7.71 0.59 -15.96
C ALA A 230 7.25 1.50 -14.82
N ASN A 231 6.13 2.21 -14.98
CA ASN A 231 5.63 3.14 -13.96
C ASN A 231 5.06 2.37 -12.76
N THR A 232 4.24 1.34 -12.98
CA THR A 232 3.71 0.50 -11.90
C THR A 232 4.83 -0.21 -11.14
N ARG A 233 5.85 -0.70 -11.85
CA ARG A 233 7.01 -1.34 -11.22
C ARG A 233 7.79 -0.37 -10.34
N GLU A 234 7.96 0.87 -10.78
CA GLU A 234 8.68 1.90 -10.00
C GLU A 234 7.90 2.34 -8.76
N ILE A 235 6.58 2.51 -8.87
CA ILE A 235 5.71 2.78 -7.72
C ILE A 235 5.80 1.62 -6.73
N LEU A 236 5.66 0.38 -7.20
CA LEU A 236 5.76 -0.81 -6.36
C LEU A 236 7.14 -0.93 -5.72
N ARG A 237 8.21 -0.60 -6.45
CA ARG A 237 9.58 -0.55 -5.92
C ARG A 237 9.71 0.46 -4.80
N THR A 238 9.24 1.68 -5.03
CA THR A 238 9.28 2.74 -4.03
C THR A 238 8.49 2.35 -2.79
N LEU A 239 7.27 1.84 -2.94
CA LEU A 239 6.43 1.42 -1.81
C LEU A 239 7.05 0.27 -1.03
N LEU A 240 7.45 -0.80 -1.72
CA LEU A 240 7.95 -2.01 -1.07
C LEU A 240 9.26 -1.75 -0.32
N LEU A 241 10.22 -1.07 -0.97
CA LEU A 241 11.52 -0.80 -0.37
C LEU A 241 11.42 0.19 0.79
N ASN A 242 10.58 1.22 0.69
CA ASN A 242 10.42 2.16 1.79
C ASN A 242 9.57 1.59 2.92
N ALA A 243 8.56 0.77 2.65
CA ALA A 243 7.83 0.07 3.71
C ALA A 243 8.77 -0.86 4.48
N ALA A 244 9.58 -1.66 3.78
CA ALA A 244 10.57 -2.52 4.40
C ALA A 244 11.64 -1.70 5.17
N GLY A 245 12.13 -0.61 4.59
CA GLY A 245 13.05 0.32 5.27
C GLY A 245 12.47 0.90 6.55
N ALA A 246 11.21 1.37 6.52
CA ALA A 246 10.50 1.89 7.68
C ALA A 246 10.33 0.82 8.78
N ILE A 247 9.93 -0.40 8.42
CA ILE A 247 9.81 -1.52 9.36
C ILE A 247 11.17 -1.84 9.99
N ARG A 248 12.22 -1.95 9.17
CA ARG A 248 13.59 -2.24 9.63
C ARG A 248 14.11 -1.15 10.58
N ALA A 249 13.90 0.12 10.26
CA ALA A 249 14.32 1.25 11.08
C ALA A 249 13.53 1.33 12.41
N THR A 250 12.24 1.03 12.37
CA THR A 250 11.36 1.03 13.54
C THR A 250 11.71 -0.12 14.48
N LEU A 251 11.92 -1.31 13.93
CA LEU A 251 12.14 -2.56 14.66
C LEU A 251 13.62 -2.93 14.82
N ASP A 252 14.51 -1.95 14.64
CA ASP A 252 15.94 -2.13 14.79
C ASP A 252 16.27 -2.72 16.19
N PRO A 253 16.80 -3.95 16.27
CA PRO A 253 17.12 -4.60 17.53
C PRO A 253 18.10 -3.79 18.39
N ALA A 254 19.00 -3.02 17.77
CA ALA A 254 19.94 -2.17 18.47
C ALA A 254 19.28 -0.95 19.13
N ALA A 255 18.06 -0.59 18.73
CA ALA A 255 17.28 0.50 19.29
C ALA A 255 16.23 0.04 20.31
N LEU A 256 15.88 -1.24 20.30
CA LEU A 256 14.92 -1.87 21.20
C LEU A 256 15.60 -2.55 22.41
N THR A 257 16.76 -2.07 22.84
CA THR A 257 17.45 -2.65 23.99
C THR A 257 16.89 -2.12 25.30
N THR A 258 16.90 -2.98 26.33
CA THR A 258 16.50 -2.62 27.70
C THR A 258 17.29 -1.43 28.21
N GLU A 259 18.60 -1.40 27.96
CA GLU A 259 19.46 -0.28 28.35
C GLU A 259 18.99 1.05 27.76
N LYS A 260 18.65 1.09 26.46
CA LYS A 260 18.18 2.32 25.81
C LYS A 260 16.79 2.74 26.29
N LEU A 261 15.86 1.78 26.43
CA LEU A 261 14.49 2.07 26.80
C LEU A 261 14.32 2.43 28.29
N ASP A 262 15.21 1.95 29.16
CA ASP A 262 15.20 2.27 30.59
C ASP A 262 15.92 3.59 30.89
N SER A 263 17.05 3.86 30.22
CA SER A 263 17.87 5.04 30.49
C SER A 263 17.42 6.32 29.78
N MET A 264 16.70 6.21 28.67
CA MET A 264 16.31 7.35 27.85
C MET A 264 14.87 7.80 28.14
N GLN A 265 14.59 9.09 28.05
CA GLN A 265 13.21 9.56 28.02
C GLN A 265 12.54 9.06 26.73
N LEU A 266 11.28 8.63 26.81
CA LEU A 266 10.54 8.13 25.65
C LEU A 266 10.56 9.11 24.48
N ARG A 267 10.48 10.42 24.74
CA ARG A 267 10.53 11.45 23.68
C ARG A 267 11.84 11.41 22.91
N ASP A 268 12.98 11.34 23.60
CA ASP A 268 14.29 11.36 22.95
C ASP A 268 14.50 10.08 22.12
N TRP A 269 13.99 8.95 22.63
CA TRP A 269 13.96 7.70 21.87
C TRP A 269 13.08 7.83 20.61
N LEU A 270 11.91 8.45 20.74
CA LEU A 270 11.02 8.71 19.59
C LEU A 270 11.67 9.62 18.56
N VAL A 271 12.37 10.70 18.96
CA VAL A 271 13.11 11.57 18.03
C VAL A 271 14.16 10.77 17.25
N GLN A 272 14.90 9.88 17.93
CA GLN A 272 15.88 9.03 17.25
C GLN A 272 15.22 8.06 16.26
N ARG A 273 14.11 7.42 16.64
CA ARG A 273 13.37 6.52 15.74
C ARG A 273 12.74 7.26 14.57
N ASP A 274 12.14 8.40 14.84
CA ASP A 274 11.51 9.26 13.86
C ASP A 274 12.51 9.71 12.80
N SER A 275 13.72 10.15 13.19
CA SER A 275 14.77 10.52 12.22
C SER A 275 15.17 9.38 11.27
N ALA A 276 15.10 8.12 11.73
CA ALA A 276 15.42 6.95 10.92
C ALA A 276 14.23 6.50 10.03
N VAL A 277 13.00 6.73 10.48
CA VAL A 277 11.77 6.24 9.84
C VAL A 277 11.16 7.27 8.89
N ALA A 278 11.25 8.56 9.21
CA ALA A 278 10.59 9.64 8.47
C ALA A 278 10.96 9.69 6.99
N PRO A 279 12.24 9.53 6.57
CA PRO A 279 12.59 9.51 5.15
C PRO A 279 11.84 8.42 4.35
N HIS A 280 11.63 7.25 4.97
CA HIS A 280 10.90 6.16 4.35
C HIS A 280 9.39 6.46 4.24
N LEU A 281 8.78 6.95 5.32
CA LEU A 281 7.36 7.30 5.33
C LEU A 281 7.07 8.46 4.37
N TYR A 282 7.96 9.46 4.30
CA TYR A 282 7.87 10.55 3.34
C TYR A 282 7.91 10.05 1.90
N ALA A 283 8.84 9.14 1.58
CA ALA A 283 8.92 8.54 0.25
C ALA A 283 7.63 7.76 -0.11
N ILE A 284 7.07 6.99 0.83
CA ILE A 284 5.77 6.31 0.64
C ILE A 284 4.65 7.32 0.35
N ASN A 285 4.55 8.37 1.16
CA ASN A 285 3.52 9.40 1.00
C ASN A 285 3.65 10.17 -0.33
N SER A 286 4.87 10.33 -0.84
CA SER A 286 5.12 11.08 -2.08
C SER A 286 4.60 10.38 -3.35
N VAL A 287 4.50 9.05 -3.33
CA VAL A 287 4.01 8.25 -4.47
C VAL A 287 2.54 7.86 -4.34
N LEU A 288 1.95 8.01 -3.15
CA LEU A 288 0.55 7.70 -2.91
C LEU A 288 -0.30 8.95 -3.13
N PRO A 289 -1.36 8.88 -3.97
CA PRO A 289 -2.31 9.98 -4.07
C PRO A 289 -3.08 10.08 -2.75
N SER A 290 -2.74 11.07 -1.93
CA SER A 290 -3.53 11.41 -0.73
C SER A 290 -4.37 12.64 -1.03
N THR A 291 -5.69 12.54 -0.90
CA THR A 291 -6.49 13.74 -0.70
C THR A 291 -6.27 14.17 0.74
N ALA A 292 -5.60 15.32 0.90
CA ALA A 292 -5.54 16.04 2.17
C ALA A 292 -6.93 16.10 2.79
N ALA A 293 -7.05 15.79 4.08
CA ALA A 293 -8.32 16.01 4.75
C ALA A 293 -8.55 17.53 4.89
N THR A 294 -9.81 17.93 4.82
CA THR A 294 -10.23 19.28 5.18
C THR A 294 -10.85 19.28 6.57
N PHE A 295 -10.66 20.38 7.28
CA PHE A 295 -11.07 20.54 8.67
C PHE A 295 -11.92 21.80 8.77
N GLU A 296 -13.14 21.65 9.27
CA GLU A 296 -14.11 22.74 9.43
C GLU A 296 -14.69 22.68 10.85
N GLU A 297 -14.90 23.84 11.47
CA GLU A 297 -15.63 23.89 12.73
C GLU A 297 -17.07 23.43 12.49
N TYR A 298 -17.52 22.43 13.24
CA TYR A 298 -18.86 21.90 13.12
C TYR A 298 -19.82 22.71 13.98
N ASP A 299 -20.62 23.56 13.34
CA ASP A 299 -21.73 24.25 13.97
C ASP A 299 -23.02 23.45 13.81
N ALA A 300 -23.50 22.87 14.91
CA ALA A 300 -24.74 22.09 14.94
C ALA A 300 -25.98 22.92 14.52
N SER A 301 -25.92 24.26 14.61
CA SER A 301 -27.03 25.13 14.18
C SER A 301 -27.22 25.15 12.66
N GLN A 302 -26.17 24.87 11.88
CA GLN A 302 -26.27 24.81 10.41
C GLN A 302 -26.97 23.56 9.90
N GLN A 303 -27.13 22.52 10.73
CA GLN A 303 -27.82 21.30 10.32
C GLN A 303 -29.34 21.50 10.17
N ASN A 304 -29.91 22.52 10.82
CA ASN A 304 -31.33 22.87 10.71
C ASN A 304 -31.65 23.81 9.54
N GLN A 305 -30.65 24.26 8.77
CA GLN A 305 -30.87 24.95 7.51
C GLN A 305 -30.98 23.92 6.37
N TYR A 306 -31.82 22.90 6.60
CA TYR A 306 -32.30 22.04 5.54
C TYR A 306 -33.32 22.86 4.77
N ASP A 307 -32.96 23.31 3.57
CA ASP A 307 -33.89 23.93 2.64
C ASP A 307 -34.90 22.85 2.21
N PRO A 308 -36.16 22.88 2.66
CA PRO A 308 -37.15 21.89 2.29
C PRO A 308 -37.53 21.96 0.79
N TYR A 309 -36.94 22.90 0.04
CA TYR A 309 -37.17 23.12 -1.38
C TYR A 309 -35.90 22.98 -2.25
N GLY A 310 -34.93 22.17 -1.83
CA GLY A 310 -33.75 21.83 -2.63
C GLY A 310 -34.04 20.82 -3.76
N GLU A 311 -34.41 21.35 -4.93
CA GLU A 311 -34.23 20.83 -6.29
C GLU A 311 -34.21 19.30 -6.48
N GLU A 312 -35.36 18.79 -6.90
CA GLU A 312 -35.49 17.57 -7.68
C GLU A 312 -34.51 17.64 -8.85
N SER A 313 -33.50 16.77 -8.87
CA SER A 313 -32.54 16.65 -9.95
C SER A 313 -33.27 16.26 -11.24
N GLY A 314 -33.71 17.28 -11.98
CA GLY A 314 -34.32 17.16 -13.29
C GLY A 314 -33.36 16.47 -14.23
N TYR A 315 -33.81 15.34 -14.77
CA TYR A 315 -33.20 14.71 -15.93
C TYR A 315 -33.14 15.73 -17.06
N GLY A 316 -31.93 16.04 -17.52
CA GLY A 316 -31.72 16.85 -18.72
C GLY A 316 -32.28 16.13 -19.95
N THR A 317 -33.43 16.58 -20.44
CA THR A 317 -33.81 16.44 -21.85
C THR A 317 -33.41 17.70 -22.60
N GLU A 318 -32.78 17.47 -23.74
CA GLU A 318 -32.25 18.46 -24.69
C GLU A 318 -33.35 19.30 -25.37
N SER A 319 -32.89 20.39 -26.01
CA SER A 319 -33.51 21.16 -27.10
C SER A 319 -34.53 22.24 -26.76
N SER A 320 -34.12 23.50 -26.93
CA SER A 320 -34.60 24.52 -27.92
C SER A 320 -34.15 25.92 -27.42
N MET A 321 -33.40 26.72 -28.20
CA MET A 321 -33.90 27.77 -29.12
C MET A 321 -35.06 28.57 -28.51
N GLU A 322 -35.17 29.88 -28.49
CA GLU A 322 -34.51 31.05 -29.09
C GLU A 322 -35.33 32.27 -28.58
N ILE A 323 -34.82 33.47 -28.82
CA ILE A 323 -35.53 34.77 -28.89
C ILE A 323 -35.36 35.71 -27.70
N ALA A 324 -34.95 36.90 -28.12
CA ALA A 324 -34.47 38.06 -27.43
C ALA A 324 -35.56 39.02 -26.94
N GLU A 325 -35.07 40.10 -26.31
CA GLU A 325 -35.54 41.50 -26.37
C GLU A 325 -35.97 42.16 -25.04
N LEU A 326 -35.07 43.04 -24.60
CA LEU A 326 -35.27 44.47 -24.30
C LEU A 326 -36.03 44.95 -23.05
N SER A 327 -35.58 46.14 -22.63
CA SER A 327 -36.02 47.04 -21.56
C SER A 327 -35.56 46.62 -20.15
N GLY A 328 -34.82 47.40 -19.36
CA GLY A 328 -34.49 48.81 -19.40
C GLY A 328 -35.15 49.51 -18.22
N GLU A 329 -34.44 49.70 -17.11
CA GLU A 329 -34.70 50.81 -16.17
C GLU A 329 -33.52 51.01 -15.21
N GLU A 330 -32.91 52.18 -15.32
CA GLU A 330 -31.92 52.73 -14.40
C GLU A 330 -32.61 53.15 -13.09
N GLY A 331 -32.03 52.78 -11.94
CA GLY A 331 -32.41 53.26 -10.61
C GLY A 331 -31.17 53.71 -9.82
N PRO A 332 -31.29 54.73 -8.94
CA PRO A 332 -30.20 55.64 -8.57
C PRO A 332 -29.25 55.10 -7.48
N PRO A 333 -28.06 55.72 -7.30
CA PRO A 333 -27.09 55.30 -6.30
C PRO A 333 -27.55 55.74 -4.90
N GLY A 334 -27.95 54.77 -4.08
CA GLY A 334 -28.23 54.99 -2.67
C GLY A 334 -26.94 54.87 -1.85
N ASP A 335 -26.36 56.03 -1.51
CA ASP A 335 -25.34 56.16 -0.46
C ASP A 335 -25.88 55.63 0.86
N SER A 336 -25.40 54.45 1.29
CA SER A 336 -25.53 53.99 2.67
C SER A 336 -24.19 54.22 3.38
N PRO A 337 -24.16 54.91 4.54
CA PRO A 337 -22.92 55.14 5.26
C PRO A 337 -22.36 53.82 5.79
N VAL A 338 -21.09 53.58 5.47
CA VAL A 338 -20.26 52.51 6.06
C VAL A 338 -20.24 52.70 7.57
N GLN A 339 -20.95 51.83 8.27
CA GLN A 339 -20.90 51.71 9.72
C GLN A 339 -19.55 51.04 10.06
N PRO A 340 -18.71 51.62 10.95
CA PRO A 340 -17.43 51.04 11.29
C PRO A 340 -17.66 49.69 11.99
N ASP A 341 -16.93 48.67 11.53
CA ASP A 341 -16.87 47.32 12.12
C ASP A 341 -16.71 47.43 13.63
N ALA A 342 -17.81 47.19 14.35
CA ALA A 342 -17.75 46.90 15.76
C ALA A 342 -17.01 45.57 15.87
N ALA A 343 -15.76 45.62 16.34
CA ALA A 343 -14.94 44.45 16.61
C ALA A 343 -15.79 43.41 17.35
N THR A 344 -16.09 42.32 16.64
CA THR A 344 -16.81 41.17 17.20
C THR A 344 -16.07 40.76 18.47
N PRO A 345 -16.70 40.80 19.66
CA PRO A 345 -16.04 40.41 20.89
C PRO A 345 -15.56 38.97 20.73
N ALA A 346 -14.26 38.74 20.95
CA ALA A 346 -13.65 37.42 20.89
C ALA A 346 -14.50 36.46 21.74
N LYS A 347 -15.12 35.49 21.06
CA LYS A 347 -15.91 34.43 21.70
C LYS A 347 -14.99 33.77 22.75
N PRO A 348 -15.44 33.57 24.00
CA PRO A 348 -14.61 32.96 25.03
C PRO A 348 -14.04 31.63 24.51
N GLU A 349 -12.73 31.41 24.69
CA GLU A 349 -12.08 30.17 24.26
C GLU A 349 -12.81 28.97 24.87
N SER A 350 -13.58 28.27 24.04
CA SER A 350 -14.25 27.03 24.45
C SER A 350 -13.20 25.96 24.66
N ASN A 351 -13.31 25.19 25.76
CA ASN A 351 -12.44 24.04 26.00
C ASN A 351 -12.89 22.79 25.24
N ASP A 352 -14.02 22.85 24.54
CA ASP A 352 -14.54 21.79 23.69
C ASP A 352 -14.68 22.33 22.25
N ALA A 353 -14.36 21.49 21.26
CA ALA A 353 -14.53 21.78 19.85
C ALA A 353 -15.09 20.55 19.12
N LYS A 354 -16.01 20.77 18.17
CA LYS A 354 -16.48 19.73 17.26
C LYS A 354 -15.92 20.06 15.89
N ILE A 355 -15.09 19.19 15.32
CA ILE A 355 -14.44 19.43 14.03
C ILE A 355 -15.00 18.44 13.01
N LYS A 356 -15.56 18.94 11.91
CA LYS A 356 -15.90 18.13 10.75
C LYS A 356 -14.63 17.86 9.96
N VAL A 357 -14.24 16.60 9.90
CA VAL A 357 -13.10 16.12 9.11
C VAL A 357 -13.65 15.50 7.83
N THR A 358 -13.26 16.02 6.67
CA THR A 358 -13.69 15.47 5.37
C THR A 358 -12.48 14.90 4.62
N GLN A 359 -12.54 13.62 4.26
CA GLN A 359 -11.49 12.95 3.50
C GLN A 359 -12.11 11.95 2.51
N ASN A 360 -11.65 11.94 1.27
CA ASN A 360 -12.17 11.05 0.22
C ASN A 360 -13.71 11.10 0.08
N GLY A 361 -14.31 12.30 0.20
CA GLY A 361 -15.76 12.51 0.13
C GLY A 361 -16.56 11.98 1.33
N ARG A 362 -15.89 11.51 2.39
CA ARG A 362 -16.52 11.09 3.66
C ARG A 362 -16.24 12.13 4.73
N SER A 363 -17.30 12.61 5.37
CA SER A 363 -17.19 13.53 6.51
C SER A 363 -17.49 12.80 7.82
N VAL A 364 -16.72 13.11 8.85
CA VAL A 364 -16.93 12.62 10.21
C VAL A 364 -16.77 13.76 11.21
N ILE A 365 -17.54 13.75 12.30
CA ILE A 365 -17.42 14.76 13.36
C ILE A 365 -16.51 14.22 14.45
N LEU A 366 -15.42 14.93 14.70
CA LEU A 366 -14.45 14.65 15.76
C LEU A 366 -14.69 15.59 16.93
N ASP A 367 -15.04 15.02 18.08
CA ASP A 367 -15.15 15.76 19.33
C ASP A 367 -13.76 15.88 19.95
N MET A 368 -13.29 17.12 20.14
CA MET A 368 -12.01 17.46 20.73
C MET A 368 -12.22 18.25 22.02
N VAL A 369 -11.29 18.07 22.95
CA VAL A 369 -11.26 18.77 24.24
C VAL A 369 -9.84 19.27 24.49
N ARG A 370 -9.74 20.42 25.14
CA ARG A 370 -8.48 21.03 25.53
C ARG A 370 -8.06 20.54 26.92
N VAL A 371 -6.91 19.89 27.01
CA VAL A 371 -6.33 19.39 28.27
C VAL A 371 -4.92 19.93 28.41
N ASP A 372 -4.66 20.66 29.49
CA ASP A 372 -3.37 21.32 29.77
C ASP A 372 -2.84 22.16 28.58
N GLY A 373 -3.75 22.79 27.83
CA GLY A 373 -3.42 23.62 26.66
C GLY A 373 -3.32 22.87 25.32
N TYR A 374 -3.48 21.54 25.31
CA TYR A 374 -3.39 20.69 24.10
C TYR A 374 -4.77 20.19 23.68
N TRP A 375 -5.02 20.18 22.37
CA TRP A 375 -6.24 19.62 21.81
C TRP A 375 -6.10 18.12 21.57
N ILE A 376 -6.96 17.33 22.20
CA ILE A 376 -7.00 15.87 22.04
C ILE A 376 -8.44 15.40 21.80
N PRO A 377 -8.64 14.21 21.21
CA PRO A 377 -9.98 13.65 21.08
C PRO A 377 -10.61 13.43 22.45
N LYS A 378 -11.88 13.79 22.61
CA LYS A 378 -12.61 13.64 23.87
C LYS A 378 -12.64 12.18 24.36
N SER A 379 -12.79 11.25 23.42
CA SER A 379 -12.74 9.81 23.69
C SER A 379 -11.40 9.35 24.28
N LEU A 380 -10.30 10.03 23.95
CA LEU A 380 -8.98 9.77 24.49
C LEU A 380 -8.88 10.25 25.94
N SER A 381 -9.32 11.47 26.22
CA SER A 381 -9.23 12.06 27.56
C SER A 381 -10.08 11.32 28.59
N GLU A 382 -11.29 10.92 28.22
CA GLU A 382 -12.24 10.26 29.13
C GLU A 382 -11.72 8.91 29.62
N ASN A 383 -11.04 8.17 28.75
CA ASN A 383 -10.57 6.81 29.04
C ASN A 383 -9.07 6.74 29.37
N TRP A 384 -8.39 7.90 29.42
CA TRP A 384 -6.93 7.95 29.52
C TRP A 384 -6.42 7.24 30.79
N LYS A 385 -6.95 7.64 31.95
CA LYS A 385 -6.47 7.17 33.27
C LYS A 385 -6.57 5.65 33.41
N GLU A 386 -7.72 5.08 33.07
CA GLU A 386 -7.95 3.63 33.10
C GLU A 386 -7.08 2.91 32.06
N SER A 387 -7.01 3.43 30.84
CA SER A 387 -6.20 2.82 29.79
C SER A 387 -4.69 2.85 30.10
N VAL A 388 -4.18 3.89 30.77
CA VAL A 388 -2.78 3.96 31.17
C VAL A 388 -2.50 3.00 32.31
N ALA A 389 -3.36 2.97 33.33
CA ALA A 389 -3.21 2.08 34.47
C ALA A 389 -3.15 0.60 34.02
N SER A 390 -4.13 0.18 33.22
CA SER A 390 -4.19 -1.19 32.68
C SER A 390 -2.97 -1.55 31.84
N LYS A 391 -2.50 -0.65 30.96
CA LYS A 391 -1.30 -0.90 30.15
C LYS A 391 -0.03 -0.93 30.99
N LYS A 392 0.08 -0.06 32.00
CA LYS A 392 1.24 -0.03 32.89
C LYS A 392 1.32 -1.33 33.68
N GLU A 393 0.19 -1.82 34.18
CA GLU A 393 0.09 -3.11 34.85
C GLU A 393 0.49 -4.25 33.90
N LYS A 394 -0.09 -4.30 32.70
CA LYS A 394 0.25 -5.33 31.70
C LYS A 394 1.74 -5.28 31.30
N ALA A 395 2.29 -4.09 31.09
CA ALA A 395 3.70 -3.90 30.78
C ALA A 395 4.62 -4.36 31.92
N ALA A 396 4.27 -4.03 33.17
CA ALA A 396 5.03 -4.46 34.34
C ALA A 396 4.96 -5.99 34.56
N ALA A 397 3.80 -6.60 34.28
CA ALA A 397 3.58 -8.03 34.48
C ALA A 397 4.20 -8.90 33.37
N SER A 398 4.09 -8.46 32.11
CA SER A 398 4.37 -9.28 30.93
C SER A 398 5.33 -8.62 29.93
N GLY A 399 5.93 -7.48 30.26
CA GLY A 399 6.84 -6.74 29.39
C GLY A 399 6.13 -5.93 28.30
N LEU A 400 6.89 -5.08 27.60
CA LEU A 400 6.35 -4.21 26.55
C LEU A 400 5.77 -4.97 25.37
N MET A 401 6.33 -6.15 25.03
CA MET A 401 5.84 -6.94 23.91
C MET A 401 4.41 -7.42 24.12
N SER A 402 3.99 -7.65 25.37
CA SER A 402 2.59 -7.98 25.67
C SER A 402 1.60 -6.87 25.30
N LEU A 403 2.05 -5.62 25.19
CA LEU A 403 1.19 -4.53 24.73
C LEU A 403 0.91 -4.62 23.25
N VAL A 404 1.88 -5.11 22.46
CA VAL A 404 1.80 -5.25 20.99
C VAL A 404 1.50 -6.67 20.53
N ASP A 405 1.50 -7.64 21.44
CA ASP A 405 1.07 -9.02 21.22
C ASP A 405 -0.44 -9.02 20.92
N SER A 406 -0.74 -8.82 19.65
CA SER A 406 -2.04 -9.15 19.09
C SER A 406 -1.94 -10.55 18.49
N PRO A 407 -2.97 -11.40 18.66
CA PRO A 407 -3.04 -12.68 17.97
C PRO A 407 -2.84 -12.55 16.45
N ALA A 408 -3.21 -11.40 15.86
CA ALA A 408 -3.02 -11.12 14.44
C ALA A 408 -1.54 -10.97 14.05
N ILE A 409 -0.75 -10.19 14.80
CA ILE A 409 0.69 -10.04 14.52
C ILE A 409 1.40 -11.38 14.69
N THR A 410 1.12 -12.09 15.77
CA THR A 410 1.75 -13.39 16.06
C THR A 410 1.36 -14.44 15.02
N ALA A 411 0.11 -14.44 14.57
CA ALA A 411 -0.35 -15.30 13.46
C ALA A 411 0.33 -14.94 12.13
N VAL A 412 0.46 -13.66 11.80
CA VAL A 412 1.15 -13.23 10.58
C VAL A 412 2.64 -13.56 10.63
N GLY A 413 3.31 -13.27 11.76
CA GLY A 413 4.73 -13.58 11.94
C GLY A 413 5.01 -15.08 11.83
N SER A 414 4.21 -15.91 12.50
CA SER A 414 4.35 -17.37 12.42
C SER A 414 4.04 -17.93 11.02
N MET A 415 3.05 -17.36 10.32
CA MET A 415 2.73 -17.76 8.95
C MET A 415 3.84 -17.39 7.96
N LEU A 416 4.49 -16.24 8.14
CA LEU A 416 5.54 -15.77 7.25
C LEU A 416 6.90 -16.44 7.51
N GLN A 417 7.15 -16.96 8.71
CA GLN A 417 8.47 -17.48 9.08
C GLN A 417 8.99 -18.58 8.12
N PRO A 418 8.23 -19.62 7.76
CA PRO A 418 8.70 -20.63 6.80
C PRO A 418 9.03 -20.04 5.42
N THR A 419 8.27 -19.05 4.99
CA THR A 419 8.51 -18.33 3.73
C THR A 419 9.81 -17.51 3.80
N ILE A 420 10.03 -16.80 4.90
CA ILE A 420 11.25 -16.02 5.12
C ILE A 420 12.47 -16.96 5.14
N ASP A 421 12.38 -18.09 5.85
CA ASP A 421 13.47 -19.06 5.93
C ASP A 421 13.78 -19.66 4.55
N THR A 422 12.75 -20.02 3.79
CA THR A 422 12.92 -20.54 2.43
C THR A 422 13.61 -19.52 1.52
N LEU A 423 13.12 -18.27 1.51
CA LEU A 423 13.66 -17.21 0.65
C LEU A 423 15.07 -16.78 1.07
N SER A 424 15.35 -16.70 2.37
CA SER A 424 16.68 -16.31 2.88
C SER A 424 17.73 -17.41 2.69
N SER A 425 17.31 -18.67 2.54
CA SER A 425 18.22 -19.79 2.25
C SER A 425 18.67 -19.88 0.78
N ALA A 426 18.01 -19.14 -0.12
CA ALA A 426 18.34 -19.15 -1.53
C ALA A 426 19.70 -18.49 -1.78
N ASN A 427 20.61 -19.20 -2.44
CA ASN A 427 21.97 -18.71 -2.74
C ASN A 427 22.05 -18.07 -4.13
N THR A 428 21.00 -18.25 -4.94
CA THR A 428 20.93 -17.75 -6.32
C THR A 428 19.58 -17.08 -6.57
N ALA A 429 19.54 -16.19 -7.57
CA ALA A 429 18.29 -15.55 -7.99
C ALA A 429 17.26 -16.57 -8.49
N GLU A 430 17.72 -17.64 -9.16
CA GLU A 430 16.85 -18.72 -9.64
C GLU A 430 16.17 -19.48 -8.49
N GLU A 431 16.92 -19.87 -7.47
CA GLU A 431 16.37 -20.50 -6.25
C GLU A 431 15.37 -19.57 -5.56
N PHE A 432 15.72 -18.29 -5.45
CA PHE A 432 14.84 -17.28 -4.86
C PHE A 432 13.55 -17.09 -5.66
N HIS A 433 13.63 -17.04 -6.99
CA HIS A 433 12.46 -16.91 -7.86
C HIS A 433 11.54 -18.13 -7.76
N GLN A 434 12.10 -19.34 -7.68
CA GLN A 434 11.32 -20.56 -7.47
C GLN A 434 10.61 -20.54 -6.11
N ALA A 435 11.28 -20.10 -5.06
CA ALA A 435 10.67 -19.93 -3.74
C ALA A 435 9.57 -18.86 -3.74
N MET A 436 9.78 -17.73 -4.41
CA MET A 436 8.79 -16.65 -4.58
C MET A 436 7.52 -17.10 -5.27
N GLU A 437 7.60 -18.05 -6.22
CA GLU A 437 6.40 -18.59 -6.87
C GLU A 437 5.44 -19.22 -5.85
N THR A 438 5.96 -19.93 -4.85
CA THR A 438 5.15 -20.48 -3.75
C THR A 438 4.49 -19.36 -2.94
N VAL A 439 5.22 -18.27 -2.67
CA VAL A 439 4.70 -17.09 -1.96
C VAL A 439 3.57 -16.45 -2.74
N PHE A 440 3.71 -16.30 -4.05
CA PHE A 440 2.66 -15.72 -4.87
C PHE A 440 1.40 -16.58 -4.90
N GLN A 441 1.52 -17.90 -4.94
CA GLN A 441 0.37 -18.80 -4.86
C GLN A 441 -0.34 -18.67 -3.50
N GLN A 442 0.40 -18.61 -2.40
CA GLN A 442 -0.17 -18.38 -1.06
C GLN A 442 -0.77 -16.97 -0.91
N ALA A 443 -0.15 -15.95 -1.51
CA ALA A 443 -0.68 -14.60 -1.49
C ALA A 443 -2.01 -14.50 -2.25
N GLN A 444 -2.18 -15.25 -3.35
CA GLN A 444 -3.46 -15.31 -4.08
C GLN A 444 -4.57 -15.98 -3.25
N THR A 445 -4.26 -17.05 -2.52
CA THR A 445 -5.24 -17.69 -1.62
C THR A 445 -5.56 -16.81 -0.41
N PHE A 446 -4.57 -16.11 0.12
CA PHE A 446 -4.80 -15.17 1.22
C PHE A 446 -5.59 -13.93 0.77
N ALA A 447 -5.28 -13.39 -0.41
CA ALA A 447 -6.00 -12.25 -0.98
C ALA A 447 -7.47 -12.60 -1.28
N SER A 448 -7.80 -13.84 -1.64
CA SER A 448 -9.20 -14.25 -1.83
C SER A 448 -9.94 -14.42 -0.51
N VAL A 449 -9.29 -14.97 0.53
CA VAL A 449 -9.86 -15.07 1.89
C VAL A 449 -10.06 -13.69 2.51
N LEU A 450 -9.03 -12.84 2.47
CA LEU A 450 -9.12 -11.46 2.95
C LEU A 450 -10.05 -10.61 2.09
N GLY A 451 -10.11 -10.80 0.77
CA GLY A 451 -11.08 -10.11 -0.09
C GLY A 451 -12.53 -10.43 0.30
N GLY A 452 -12.80 -11.67 0.71
CA GLY A 452 -14.09 -12.08 1.27
C GLY A 452 -14.40 -11.48 2.65
N LEU A 453 -13.39 -11.33 3.52
CA LEU A 453 -13.54 -10.73 4.85
C LEU A 453 -13.55 -9.19 4.84
N ALA A 454 -12.82 -8.56 3.90
CA ALA A 454 -12.73 -7.11 3.73
C ALA A 454 -13.98 -6.49 3.11
N GLY A 455 -14.84 -7.30 2.51
CA GLY A 455 -16.24 -6.93 2.26
C GLY A 455 -17.03 -6.60 3.55
N ASN A 456 -16.53 -7.04 4.73
CA ASN A 456 -17.18 -6.88 6.04
C ASN A 456 -16.31 -6.18 7.11
N SER A 457 -15.01 -5.95 6.92
CA SER A 457 -14.06 -5.63 8.01
C SER A 457 -13.90 -4.14 8.39
N SER A 458 -14.96 -3.34 8.35
CA SER A 458 -14.93 -1.92 8.79
C SER A 458 -14.81 -1.70 10.32
N GLU A 459 -14.18 -2.62 11.07
CA GLU A 459 -14.35 -2.74 12.53
C GLU A 459 -13.12 -2.56 13.42
N ILE A 460 -11.91 -2.32 12.91
CA ILE A 460 -10.74 -2.09 13.79
C ILE A 460 -10.46 -0.58 13.94
N SER A 461 -10.65 -0.04 15.16
CA SER A 461 -10.69 1.39 15.51
C SER A 461 -9.31 2.07 15.62
N ASN A 462 -9.16 3.27 15.03
CA ASN A 462 -8.12 4.28 15.32
C ASN A 462 -8.73 5.31 16.29
N PRO A 463 -8.05 5.75 17.37
CA PRO A 463 -8.60 6.71 18.34
C PRO A 463 -8.80 8.13 17.80
N TRP A 464 -8.13 8.47 16.68
CA TRP A 464 -8.34 9.70 15.92
C TRP A 464 -9.39 9.52 14.82
N GLN A 465 -9.90 8.30 14.63
CA GLN A 465 -11.18 8.10 13.95
C GLN A 465 -12.29 8.24 15.00
N PRO A 466 -13.39 8.93 14.68
CA PRO A 466 -14.45 9.11 15.65
C PRO A 466 -15.04 7.78 16.07
N ALA A 467 -15.45 7.70 17.34
CA ALA A 467 -16.30 6.61 17.80
C ALA A 467 -17.52 6.53 16.87
N LYS A 468 -17.86 5.33 16.38
CA LYS A 468 -19.08 5.14 15.61
C LYS A 468 -20.22 5.63 16.49
N SER A 469 -20.87 6.73 16.11
CA SER A 469 -22.16 7.09 16.69
C SER A 469 -23.06 5.90 16.38
N SER A 470 -23.49 5.17 17.41
CA SER A 470 -24.48 4.11 17.30
C SER A 470 -25.74 4.70 16.66
N ARG A 471 -25.86 4.59 15.33
CA ARG A 471 -27.14 4.76 14.65
C ARG A 471 -28.00 3.60 15.13
N SER A 472 -28.81 3.88 16.14
CA SER A 472 -30.01 3.14 16.47
C SER A 472 -30.85 3.04 15.19
N SER A 473 -30.65 1.96 14.45
CA SER A 473 -31.56 1.54 13.39
C SER A 473 -32.78 0.95 14.08
N HIS A 474 -33.80 1.78 14.29
CA HIS A 474 -35.11 1.30 14.71
C HIS A 474 -35.74 0.43 13.59
N ASN A 475 -36.17 -0.75 14.01
CA ASN A 475 -37.06 -1.75 13.40
C ASN A 475 -37.40 -1.66 11.90
N SER A 476 -37.01 -2.71 11.20
CA SER A 476 -37.87 -3.37 10.21
C SER A 476 -38.05 -4.81 10.69
N ASP A 477 -39.11 -5.06 11.45
CA ASP A 477 -39.51 -6.41 11.87
C ASP A 477 -39.84 -7.24 10.63
N GLY A 478 -39.02 -8.26 10.37
CA GLY A 478 -39.31 -9.31 9.41
C GLY A 478 -40.16 -10.38 10.09
N TYR A 479 -41.41 -10.52 9.65
CA TYR A 479 -42.24 -11.68 9.95
C TYR A 479 -41.58 -12.94 9.36
N THR A 480 -41.27 -13.92 10.20
CA THR A 480 -40.92 -15.28 9.78
C THR A 480 -42.19 -16.11 9.64
N ASP A 481 -42.36 -16.70 8.46
CA ASP A 481 -43.54 -17.41 7.95
C ASP A 481 -43.70 -18.85 8.52
N GLU A 482 -43.15 -19.12 9.70
CA GLU A 482 -43.08 -20.49 10.27
C GLU A 482 -44.23 -20.80 11.26
N GLU A 483 -44.94 -19.79 11.78
CA GLU A 483 -45.96 -19.96 12.83
C GLU A 483 -47.38 -20.20 12.28
N TYR A 484 -47.63 -19.93 10.99
CA TYR A 484 -48.94 -20.18 10.36
C TYR A 484 -49.17 -21.64 9.93
N ARG A 485 -48.14 -22.49 9.99
CA ARG A 485 -48.23 -23.90 9.57
C ARG A 485 -48.71 -24.85 10.66
N GLU A 486 -48.60 -24.47 11.94
CA GLU A 486 -49.04 -25.30 13.07
C GLU A 486 -50.47 -24.99 13.54
N GLU A 487 -51.03 -23.81 13.27
CA GLU A 487 -52.43 -23.51 13.63
C GLU A 487 -53.47 -24.03 12.62
N MET A 488 -53.08 -24.26 11.35
CA MET A 488 -54.00 -24.76 10.32
C MET A 488 -54.20 -26.30 10.34
N GLU A 489 -53.39 -27.05 11.10
CA GLU A 489 -53.53 -28.52 11.22
C GLU A 489 -54.34 -28.97 12.45
N MET A 490 -54.78 -28.06 13.33
CA MET A 490 -55.59 -28.40 14.51
C MET A 490 -57.11 -28.19 14.37
N GLN A 491 -57.63 -27.94 13.16
CA GLN A 491 -59.06 -27.65 12.96
C GLN A 491 -59.86 -28.69 12.16
N TYR A 492 -59.31 -29.88 11.90
CA TYR A 492 -60.02 -30.94 11.19
C TYR A 492 -59.83 -32.32 11.83
N ASN A 493 -60.17 -32.47 13.12
CA ASN A 493 -60.51 -33.80 13.63
C ASN A 493 -61.36 -33.78 14.93
N THR A 494 -62.63 -33.42 14.82
CA THR A 494 -63.67 -33.86 15.76
C THR A 494 -64.99 -34.03 15.01
N ASP A 495 -65.25 -35.24 14.52
CA ASP A 495 -66.61 -35.72 14.31
C ASP A 495 -66.79 -37.02 15.14
N VAL A 496 -67.79 -36.96 16.01
CA VAL A 496 -68.37 -38.01 16.87
C VAL A 496 -69.49 -38.70 16.06
N PRO A 497 -69.93 -39.96 16.32
CA PRO A 497 -69.71 -40.84 17.47
C PRO A 497 -68.98 -42.17 17.21
#